data_AF-A0A144EAQ2-F1
#
_entry.id   AF-A0A144EAQ2-F1
#
_cell.length_a   1.000
_cell.length_b   1.000
_cell.length_c   1.000
_cell.angle_alpha   90.00
_cell.angle_beta   90.00
_cell.angle_gamma   90.00
#
_symmetry.space_group_name_H-M   'P 1'
#
loop_
_entity.id
_entity.type
_entity.pdbx_description
1 polymer ?
#
loop_
_entity_poly.entity_id
_entity_poly.type
_entity_poly.pdbx_seq_one_letter_code
_entity_poly.pdbx_strand_id
1 'polypeptide(L)'
;MVQYVPFDKRAWHAGVSMYHGRERCNDFSIGIELEGTDTTPYTDAQYQQLAAVTRTLIRLYPAIAENITGHSDIAPERKTDPGPAFDWPRFRTMLAASSE
;
A
#
# COMPACT_ATOMS: atom_id res chain seq x y z
N MET A 1 -3.53 -8.77 12.18
CA MET A 1 -4.12 -7.78 11.26
C MET A 1 -5.21 -7.03 12.00
N VAL A 2 -5.25 -5.72 11.88
CA VAL A 2 -6.26 -4.85 12.49
C VAL A 2 -6.80 -3.93 11.41
N GLN A 3 -8.12 -3.72 11.36
CA GLN A 3 -8.76 -2.79 10.43
C GLN A 3 -9.48 -1.71 11.22
N TYR A 4 -9.13 -0.45 10.98
CA TYR A 4 -9.68 0.71 11.69
C TYR A 4 -10.83 1.38 10.93
N VAL A 5 -10.77 1.39 9.59
CA VAL A 5 -11.74 2.05 8.71
C VAL A 5 -12.21 1.07 7.63
N PRO A 6 -13.52 0.98 7.30
CA PRO A 6 -14.02 0.22 6.17
C PRO A 6 -13.40 0.70 4.83
N PHE A 7 -13.17 -0.21 3.88
CA PHE A 7 -12.52 0.13 2.60
C PHE A 7 -13.33 1.07 1.69
N ASP A 8 -14.66 1.12 1.87
CA ASP A 8 -15.57 2.03 1.17
C ASP A 8 -15.67 3.42 1.84
N LYS A 9 -14.90 3.66 2.90
CA LYS A 9 -14.87 4.92 3.65
C LYS A 9 -13.50 5.56 3.54
N ARG A 10 -13.49 6.89 3.60
CA ARG A 10 -12.26 7.68 3.55
C ARG A 10 -11.50 7.61 4.88
N ALA A 11 -10.37 6.94 4.88
CA ALA A 11 -9.36 7.04 5.93
C ALA A 11 -8.51 8.31 5.76
N TRP A 12 -7.82 8.74 6.82
CA TRP A 12 -6.91 9.89 6.81
C TRP A 12 -5.46 9.44 6.97
N HIS A 13 -4.85 9.00 5.88
CA HIS A 13 -3.49 8.44 5.90
C HIS A 13 -2.53 9.21 4.99
N ALA A 14 -2.98 9.69 3.82
CA ALA A 14 -2.11 10.29 2.82
C ALA A 14 -1.71 11.74 3.12
N GLY A 15 -2.56 12.54 3.78
CA GLY A 15 -2.32 13.97 4.00
C GLY A 15 -2.32 14.78 2.70
N VAL A 16 -1.49 15.83 2.62
CA VAL A 16 -1.24 16.55 1.35
C VAL A 16 -0.41 15.66 0.43
N SER A 17 -0.99 15.33 -0.72
CA SER A 17 -0.42 14.35 -1.66
C SER A 17 -1.03 14.47 -3.07
N MET A 18 -0.34 13.95 -4.08
CA MET A 18 -0.78 13.90 -5.48
C MET A 18 -0.34 12.60 -6.15
N TYR A 19 -1.23 11.98 -6.92
CA TYR A 19 -0.94 10.76 -7.71
C TYR A 19 -1.49 10.92 -9.12
N HIS A 20 -0.64 10.74 -10.13
CA HIS A 20 -0.96 10.96 -11.56
C HIS A 20 -1.73 12.28 -11.83
N GLY A 21 -1.28 13.38 -11.21
CA GLY A 21 -1.88 14.71 -11.39
C GLY A 21 -3.17 14.95 -10.60
N ARG A 22 -3.64 13.98 -9.80
CA ARG A 22 -4.82 14.12 -8.93
C ARG A 22 -4.38 14.30 -7.47
N GLU A 23 -4.73 15.45 -6.90
CA GLU A 23 -4.49 15.76 -5.49
C GLU A 23 -5.45 15.01 -4.54
N ARG A 24 -5.14 15.05 -3.24
CA ARG A 24 -5.97 14.52 -2.14
C ARG A 24 -6.17 13.01 -2.23
N CYS A 25 -5.07 12.25 -2.16
CA CYS A 25 -5.11 10.80 -2.37
C CYS A 25 -6.06 10.06 -1.42
N ASN A 26 -6.31 10.57 -0.20
CA ASN A 26 -7.33 10.01 0.70
C ASN A 26 -8.70 9.84 0.04
N ASP A 27 -9.06 10.68 -0.93
CA ASP A 27 -10.38 10.64 -1.58
C ASP A 27 -10.54 9.45 -2.54
N PHE A 28 -9.46 8.73 -2.88
CA PHE A 28 -9.48 7.63 -3.87
C PHE A 28 -8.49 6.49 -3.60
N SER A 29 -7.88 6.43 -2.41
CA SER A 29 -6.95 5.35 -2.05
C SER A 29 -7.33 4.64 -0.76
N ILE A 30 -6.76 3.45 -0.57
CA ILE A 30 -6.82 2.67 0.66
C ILE A 30 -5.41 2.63 1.25
N GLY A 31 -5.25 3.08 2.49
CA GLY A 31 -3.99 2.99 3.23
C GLY A 31 -3.84 1.64 3.93
N ILE A 32 -2.72 0.95 3.70
CA ILE A 32 -2.32 -0.24 4.45
C ILE A 32 -1.00 0.06 5.16
N GLU A 33 -1.02 0.01 6.49
CA GLU A 33 0.15 0.29 7.32
C GLU A 33 0.85 -1.02 7.70
N LEU A 34 2.17 -1.05 7.53
CA LEU A 34 3.03 -2.11 8.06
C LEU A 34 3.80 -1.56 9.26
N GLU A 35 3.67 -2.22 10.41
CA GLU A 35 4.50 -1.89 11.58
C GLU A 35 5.98 -2.14 11.26
N GLY A 36 6.78 -1.09 11.27
CA GLY A 36 8.17 -1.16 10.87
C GLY A 36 8.81 0.22 10.79
N THR A 37 9.97 0.29 10.15
CA THR A 37 10.72 1.52 9.90
C THR A 37 11.33 1.46 8.50
N ASP A 38 11.72 2.61 7.97
CA ASP A 38 12.31 2.74 6.63
C ASP A 38 13.57 1.89 6.41
N THR A 39 14.26 1.49 7.48
CA THR A 39 15.57 0.82 7.44
C THR A 39 15.58 -0.58 8.03
N THR A 40 14.49 -1.03 8.66
CA THR A 40 14.39 -2.38 9.22
C THR A 40 13.59 -3.27 8.29
N PRO A 41 14.12 -4.42 7.83
CA PRO A 41 13.38 -5.32 6.97
C PRO A 41 12.04 -5.75 7.57
N TYR A 42 10.98 -5.69 6.76
CA TYR A 42 9.66 -6.21 7.14
C TYR A 42 9.68 -7.73 7.19
N THR A 43 8.88 -8.30 8.09
CA THR A 43 8.82 -9.74 8.32
C THR A 43 8.15 -10.49 7.16
N ASP A 44 8.47 -11.77 7.00
CA ASP A 44 7.82 -12.64 6.02
C ASP A 44 6.29 -12.67 6.19
N ALA A 45 5.83 -12.70 7.44
CA ALA A 45 4.41 -12.70 7.78
C ALA A 45 3.71 -11.40 7.31
N GLN A 46 4.38 -10.25 7.39
CA GLN A 46 3.85 -8.98 6.88
C GLN A 46 3.68 -9.01 5.37
N TYR A 47 4.68 -9.48 4.62
CA TYR A 47 4.58 -9.62 3.17
C TYR A 47 3.46 -10.58 2.74
N GLN A 48 3.35 -11.73 3.41
CA GLN A 48 2.30 -12.71 3.14
C GLN A 48 0.91 -12.10 3.34
N GLN A 49 0.70 -11.41 4.46
CA GLN A 49 -0.59 -10.81 4.76
C GLN A 49 -0.90 -9.60 3.89
N LEU A 50 0.09 -8.76 3.60
CA LEU A 50 -0.08 -7.65 2.66
C LEU A 50 -0.51 -8.18 1.29
N ALA A 51 0.16 -9.21 0.76
CA ALA A 51 -0.22 -9.81 -0.51
C ALA A 51 -1.63 -10.41 -0.50
N ALA A 52 -2.03 -11.09 0.59
CA ALA A 52 -3.38 -11.64 0.71
C ALA A 52 -4.47 -10.56 0.74
N VAL A 53 -4.25 -9.48 1.49
CA VAL A 53 -5.17 -8.33 1.54
C VAL A 53 -5.23 -7.63 0.19
N THR A 54 -4.08 -7.31 -0.40
CA THR A 54 -4.02 -6.61 -1.69
C THR A 54 -4.67 -7.43 -2.81
N ARG A 55 -4.46 -8.75 -2.88
CA ARG A 55 -5.19 -9.60 -3.85
C ARG A 55 -6.71 -9.52 -3.65
N THR A 56 -7.16 -9.46 -2.41
CA THR A 56 -8.60 -9.31 -2.10
C THR A 56 -9.11 -7.95 -2.54
N LEU A 57 -8.36 -6.88 -2.29
CA LEU A 57 -8.69 -5.53 -2.76
C LEU A 57 -8.71 -5.44 -4.28
N ILE A 58 -7.77 -6.08 -4.98
CA ILE A 58 -7.76 -6.14 -6.45
C ILE A 58 -9.01 -6.84 -6.97
N ARG A 59 -9.45 -7.95 -6.35
CA ARG A 59 -10.70 -8.63 -6.77
C ARG A 59 -11.93 -7.73 -6.62
N LEU A 60 -11.98 -6.89 -5.59
CA LEU A 60 -13.11 -5.98 -5.33
C LEU A 60 -13.01 -4.66 -6.13
N TYR A 61 -11.80 -4.18 -6.37
CA TYR A 61 -11.49 -2.92 -7.03
C TYR A 61 -10.35 -3.16 -8.06
N PRO A 62 -10.66 -3.69 -9.26
CA PRO A 62 -9.65 -4.15 -10.22
C PRO A 62 -8.59 -3.12 -10.62
N ALA A 63 -8.94 -1.83 -10.62
CA ALA A 63 -8.00 -0.76 -10.92
C ALA A 63 -6.79 -0.73 -9.97
N ILE A 64 -6.88 -1.28 -8.76
CA ILE A 64 -5.76 -1.34 -7.81
C ILE A 64 -4.57 -2.12 -8.37
N ALA A 65 -4.77 -3.11 -9.25
CA ALA A 65 -3.67 -3.93 -9.78
C ALA A 65 -2.55 -3.09 -10.41
N GLU A 66 -2.92 -2.00 -11.08
CA GLU A 66 -2.00 -1.07 -11.74
C GLU A 66 -1.64 0.15 -10.87
N ASN A 67 -2.30 0.32 -9.72
CA ASN A 67 -2.23 1.52 -8.90
C ASN A 67 -1.81 1.19 -7.45
N ILE A 68 -0.56 0.74 -7.31
CA ILE A 68 0.07 0.41 -6.02
C ILE A 68 1.38 1.20 -5.89
N THR A 69 1.49 2.00 -4.83
CA THR A 69 2.58 2.97 -4.65
C THR A 69 2.89 3.18 -3.16
N GLY A 70 4.07 3.71 -2.84
CA GLY A 70 4.44 4.12 -1.48
C GLY A 70 3.94 5.51 -1.13
N HIS A 71 3.98 5.87 0.16
CA HIS A 71 3.61 7.22 0.60
C HIS A 71 4.63 8.25 0.11
N SER A 72 5.90 7.88 0.06
CA SER A 72 7.00 8.65 -0.52
C SER A 72 6.76 9.09 -1.96
N ASP A 73 6.04 8.29 -2.75
CA ASP A 73 5.82 8.56 -4.17
C ASP A 73 4.72 9.61 -4.41
N ILE A 74 3.72 9.66 -3.53
CA ILE A 74 2.60 10.61 -3.62
C ILE A 74 2.84 11.90 -2.83
N ALA A 75 3.85 11.91 -1.96
CA ALA A 75 4.23 13.04 -1.12
C ALA A 75 5.77 13.14 -0.98
N PRO A 76 6.49 13.30 -2.10
CA PRO A 76 7.95 13.41 -2.08
C PRO A 76 8.39 14.60 -1.21
N GLU A 77 9.61 14.49 -0.65
CA GLU A 77 10.21 15.45 0.30
C GLU A 77 9.53 15.52 1.68
N ARG A 78 8.25 15.16 1.78
CA ARG A 78 7.49 15.14 3.05
C ARG A 78 7.49 13.77 3.71
N LYS A 79 7.44 12.69 2.92
CA LYS A 79 7.32 11.31 3.40
C LYS A 79 8.37 10.42 2.76
N THR A 80 8.84 9.45 3.52
CA THR A 80 9.91 8.52 3.16
C THR A 80 9.45 7.07 3.18
N ASP A 81 8.35 6.78 3.87
CA ASP A 81 7.74 5.47 3.98
C ASP A 81 7.11 4.98 2.66
N PRO A 82 7.15 3.67 2.37
CA PRO A 82 7.55 2.57 3.26
C PRO A 82 9.08 2.36 3.37
N GLY A 83 9.86 3.24 2.75
CA GLY A 83 11.31 3.29 2.86
C GLY A 83 12.06 2.22 2.05
N PRO A 84 13.40 2.31 1.99
CA PRO A 84 14.23 1.36 1.25
C PRO A 84 14.17 -0.07 1.80
N ALA A 85 13.75 -0.28 3.06
CA ALA A 85 13.55 -1.61 3.61
C ALA A 85 12.34 -2.35 3.01
N PHE A 86 11.43 -1.66 2.32
CA PHE A 86 10.32 -2.30 1.63
C PHE A 86 10.75 -2.87 0.26
N ASP A 87 10.91 -4.18 0.21
CA ASP A 87 11.17 -4.95 -1.00
C ASP A 87 9.95 -5.01 -1.94
N TRP A 88 9.85 -4.02 -2.82
CA TRP A 88 8.84 -3.94 -3.88
C TRP A 88 8.86 -5.14 -4.84
N PRO A 89 10.02 -5.58 -5.38
CA PRO A 89 10.08 -6.80 -6.21
C PRO A 89 9.46 -8.01 -5.53
N ARG A 90 9.84 -8.30 -4.28
CA ARG A 90 9.29 -9.42 -3.50
C ARG A 90 7.77 -9.32 -3.39
N PHE A 91 7.26 -8.15 -3.01
CA PHE A 91 5.82 -7.93 -2.90
C PHE A 91 5.09 -8.17 -4.23
N ARG A 92 5.60 -7.61 -5.34
CA ARG A 92 5.00 -7.79 -6.67
C ARG A 92 5.03 -9.25 -7.13
N THR A 93 6.12 -9.98 -6.88
CA THR A 93 6.19 -11.42 -7.14
C THR A 93 5.13 -12.17 -6.35
N MET A 94 4.90 -11.83 -5.08
CA MET A 94 3.86 -12.46 -4.26
C MET A 94 2.43 -12.11 -4.70
N LEU A 95 2.20 -10.95 -5.33
CA LEU A 95 0.90 -10.62 -5.94
C LEU A 95 0.64 -11.43 -7.21
N ALA A 96 1.66 -11.57 -8.07
CA ALA A 96 1.59 -12.36 -9.29
C ALA A 96 1.47 -13.87 -9.00
N ALA A 97 2.07 -14.33 -7.88
CA ALA A 97 1.90 -15.67 -7.38
C ALA A 97 0.49 -15.88 -6.78
N SER A 98 -0.46 -16.11 -7.68
CA SER A 98 -1.67 -16.92 -7.40
C SER A 98 -1.49 -18.15 -8.31
N SER A 99 -1.03 -19.31 -7.83
CA SER A 99 -1.73 -20.31 -7.00
C SER A 99 -3.19 -20.48 -7.43
N GLU A 100 -3.48 -21.70 -7.87
CA GLU A 100 -4.69 -22.29 -8.47
C GLU A 100 -6.05 -21.83 -7.94
#